data_AF-A0AA38LNI7-F1
#
_entry.id   AF-A0AA38LNI7-F1
#
_cell.length_a   1.000
_cell.length_b   1.000
_cell.length_c   1.000
_cell.angle_alpha   90.00
_cell.angle_beta   90.00
_cell.angle_gamma   90.00
#
_symmetry.space_group_name_H-M   'P 1'
#
loop_
_entity.id
_entity.type
_entity.pdbx_description
1 polymer ?
#
loop_
_entity_poly.entity_id
_entity_poly.type
_entity_poly.pdbx_seq_one_letter_code
_entity_poly.pdbx_strand_id
1 'polypeptide(L)'
;MGTLGKVIYTAGSLIRETGQAIDRLGSFLQGNRAFQEQLSRHRTLMNIFDKVPILHKDIFVAPCAAVIGDVKVGPRSSIWYGSILRGDVNSITVGSGTNIQDNTLVHVAKSNLGGKVLPTIIGSKVTI
;
A
#
# COMPACT_ATOMS: atom_id res chain seq x y z
N MET A 1 15.86 -35.84 -9.00
CA MET A 1 16.78 -35.52 -7.87
C MET A 1 17.38 -36.82 -7.35
N GLY A 2 18.71 -36.96 -7.40
CA GLY A 2 19.40 -38.17 -6.93
C GLY A 2 19.23 -38.41 -5.42
N THR A 3 19.50 -39.64 -4.97
CA THR A 3 19.40 -40.11 -3.58
C THR A 3 20.14 -39.21 -2.58
N LEU A 4 21.32 -38.71 -2.96
CA LEU A 4 22.11 -37.77 -2.15
C LEU A 4 21.39 -36.42 -1.93
N GLY A 5 20.69 -35.91 -2.94
CA GLY A 5 19.94 -34.65 -2.83
C GLY A 5 18.76 -34.75 -1.87
N LYS A 6 18.10 -35.92 -1.80
CA LYS A 6 17.03 -36.16 -0.83
C LYS A 6 17.57 -36.19 0.61
N VAL A 7 18.71 -36.86 0.82
CA VAL A 7 19.35 -36.90 2.15
C VAL A 7 19.72 -35.50 2.65
N ILE A 8 20.33 -34.69 1.78
CA ILE A 8 20.71 -33.31 2.10
C ILE A 8 19.47 -32.44 2.38
N TYR A 9 18.41 -32.56 1.58
CA TYR A 9 17.15 -31.84 1.80
C TYR A 9 16.51 -32.20 3.14
N THR A 10 16.42 -33.49 3.47
CA THR A 10 15.85 -33.96 4.74
C THR A 10 16.65 -33.47 5.94
N ALA A 11 17.99 -33.55 5.87
CA ALA A 11 18.86 -33.00 6.91
C ALA A 11 18.64 -31.49 7.07
N GLY A 12 18.56 -30.73 5.97
CA GLY A 12 18.28 -29.30 6.00
C GLY A 12 16.91 -28.94 6.60
N SER A 13 15.87 -29.72 6.30
CA SER A 13 14.53 -29.53 6.87
C SER A 13 14.53 -29.73 8.40
N LEU A 14 15.19 -30.79 8.87
CA LEU A 14 15.33 -31.06 10.31
C LEU A 14 16.05 -29.92 11.03
N ILE A 15 17.15 -29.41 10.46
CA ILE A 15 17.90 -28.27 11.01
C ILE A 15 17.02 -27.01 11.05
N ARG A 16 16.27 -26.73 9.98
CA ARG A 16 15.34 -25.59 9.92
C ARG A 16 14.25 -25.68 10.98
N GLU A 17 13.61 -26.84 11.14
CA GLU A 17 12.56 -27.06 12.13
C GLU A 17 13.09 -26.89 13.56
N THR A 18 14.29 -27.42 13.82
CA THR A 18 14.97 -27.27 15.12
C THR A 18 15.26 -25.78 15.38
N GLY A 19 15.78 -25.04 14.40
CA GLY A 19 16.02 -23.60 14.52
C GLY A 19 14.75 -22.80 14.83
N GLN A 20 13.64 -23.11 14.15
CA GLN A 20 12.33 -22.49 14.42
C GLN A 20 11.77 -22.84 15.81
N ALA A 21 12.07 -24.02 16.35
CA ALA A 21 11.70 -24.38 17.71
C ALA A 21 12.50 -23.56 18.74
N ILE A 22 13.80 -23.35 18.49
CA ILE A 22 14.67 -22.54 19.35
C ILE A 22 14.24 -21.07 19.34
N ASP A 23 13.93 -20.49 18.17
CA ASP A 23 13.46 -19.11 18.04
C ASP A 23 12.13 -18.87 18.80
N ARG A 24 11.19 -19.81 18.68
CA ARG A 24 9.93 -19.79 19.44
C ARG A 24 10.15 -19.89 20.94
N LEU A 25 11.05 -20.77 21.39
CA LEU A 25 11.41 -20.88 22.80
C LEU A 25 12.06 -19.59 23.31
N GLY A 26 12.98 -19.00 22.55
CA GLY A 26 13.62 -17.72 22.88
C GLY A 26 12.61 -16.58 22.99
N SER A 27 11.70 -16.47 22.03
CA SER A 27 10.59 -15.52 22.06
C SER A 27 9.68 -15.74 23.27
N PHE A 28 9.35 -16.99 23.60
CA PHE A 28 8.57 -17.33 24.78
C PHE A 28 9.26 -16.91 26.09
N LEU A 29 10.56 -17.17 26.22
CA LEU A 29 11.37 -16.79 27.39
C LEU A 29 11.49 -15.26 27.56
N GLN A 30 11.44 -14.49 26.46
CA GLN A 30 11.42 -13.02 26.51
C GLN A 30 10.05 -12.44 26.91
N GLY A 31 8.98 -13.26 26.89
CA GLY A 31 7.62 -12.84 27.25
C GLY A 31 7.16 -11.61 26.48
N ASN A 32 6.65 -10.60 27.19
CA ASN A 32 6.12 -9.36 26.59
C ASN A 32 7.18 -8.46 25.94
N ARG A 33 8.47 -8.81 26.03
CA ARG A 33 9.55 -8.08 25.37
C ARG A 33 9.88 -8.63 23.99
N ALA A 34 9.35 -9.80 23.64
CA ALA A 34 9.53 -10.39 22.31
C ALA A 34 8.80 -9.53 21.28
N PHE A 35 9.55 -9.01 20.31
CA PHE A 35 8.99 -8.38 19.13
C PHE A 35 8.87 -9.41 18.02
N GLN A 36 7.65 -9.58 17.49
CA GLN A 36 7.40 -10.42 16.32
C GLN A 36 7.14 -9.53 15.12
N GLU A 37 7.99 -9.65 14.10
CA GLU A 37 7.79 -8.96 12.84
C GLU A 37 6.49 -9.40 12.17
N GLN A 38 5.70 -8.43 11.75
CA GLN A 38 4.48 -8.67 10.97
C GLN A 38 4.73 -8.24 9.54
N LEU A 39 4.30 -9.07 8.59
CA LEU A 39 4.25 -8.67 7.19
C LEU A 39 3.38 -7.42 7.03
N SER A 40 3.81 -6.52 6.15
CA SER A 40 3.10 -5.26 5.91
C SER A 40 1.65 -5.53 5.51
N ARG A 41 0.72 -4.91 6.23
CA ARG A 41 -0.72 -4.90 5.91
C ARG A 41 -1.10 -3.71 5.02
N HIS A 42 -0.11 -2.97 4.55
CA HIS A 42 -0.30 -1.80 3.70
C HIS A 42 -1.02 -2.19 2.40
N ARG A 43 -1.95 -1.34 1.98
CA ARG A 43 -2.64 -1.46 0.70
C ARG A 43 -2.37 -0.22 -0.13
N THR A 44 -1.72 -0.41 -1.26
CA THR A 44 -1.47 0.68 -2.21
C THR A 44 -2.77 1.20 -2.81
N LEU A 45 -3.69 0.29 -3.16
CA LEU A 45 -5.05 0.60 -3.62
C LEU A 45 -6.06 0.04 -2.63
N MET A 46 -6.95 0.89 -2.15
CA MET A 46 -7.94 0.49 -1.15
C MET A 46 -9.32 1.03 -1.52
N ASN A 47 -10.29 0.12 -1.63
CA ASN A 47 -11.69 0.46 -1.76
C ASN A 47 -12.30 0.89 -0.41
N ILE A 48 -13.31 1.73 -0.48
CA ILE A 48 -14.17 2.10 0.67
C ILE A 48 -15.61 1.97 0.22
N PHE A 49 -16.36 1.08 0.88
CA PHE A 49 -17.71 0.68 0.47
C PHE A 49 -17.69 0.28 -1.03
N ASP A 50 -18.57 0.89 -1.84
CA ASP A 50 -18.67 0.63 -3.28
C ASP A 50 -17.70 1.47 -4.12
N LYS A 51 -16.86 2.30 -3.48
CA LYS A 51 -15.94 3.20 -4.17
C LYS A 51 -14.56 2.57 -4.31
N VAL A 52 -14.13 2.42 -5.55
CA VAL A 52 -12.86 1.79 -5.93
C VAL A 52 -12.00 2.81 -6.69
N PRO A 53 -10.68 2.90 -6.39
CA PRO A 53 -9.77 3.70 -7.18
C PRO A 53 -9.75 3.25 -8.65
N ILE A 54 -9.96 4.18 -9.57
CA ILE A 54 -9.92 3.94 -11.02
C ILE A 54 -8.64 4.53 -11.56
N LEU A 55 -7.72 3.65 -11.94
CA LEU A 55 -6.40 4.02 -12.46
C LEU A 55 -6.26 3.60 -13.91
N HIS A 56 -5.66 4.45 -14.73
CA HIS A 56 -5.26 4.06 -16.07
C HIS A 56 -4.12 3.03 -16.03
N LYS A 57 -4.05 2.12 -17.01
CA LYS A 57 -2.99 1.08 -17.10
C LYS A 57 -1.55 1.63 -17.14
N ASP A 58 -1.39 2.81 -17.73
CA ASP A 58 -0.08 3.46 -17.97
C ASP A 58 0.26 4.47 -16.86
N ILE A 59 -0.01 4.12 -15.60
CA ILE A 59 0.28 4.95 -14.43
C ILE A 59 1.41 4.33 -13.60
N PHE A 60 2.23 5.16 -12.98
CA PHE A 60 3.11 4.72 -11.90
C PHE A 60 2.46 4.98 -10.54
N VAL A 61 2.42 3.96 -9.67
CA VAL A 61 2.03 4.12 -8.26
C VAL A 61 3.10 3.47 -7.39
N ALA A 62 3.75 4.27 -6.56
CA ALA A 62 4.74 3.77 -5.62
C ALA A 62 4.10 2.78 -4.62
N PRO A 63 4.78 1.69 -4.25
CA PRO A 63 4.20 0.65 -3.41
C PRO A 63 3.80 1.15 -2.01
N CYS A 64 4.49 2.16 -1.47
CA CYS A 64 4.16 2.78 -0.18
C CYS A 64 3.15 3.93 -0.27
N ALA A 65 2.73 4.33 -1.47
CA ALA A 65 1.63 5.29 -1.62
C ALA A 65 0.31 4.63 -1.21
N ALA A 66 -0.69 5.44 -0.84
CA ALA A 66 -2.03 4.99 -0.51
C ALA A 66 -3.07 5.74 -1.35
N VAL A 67 -3.78 5.03 -2.21
CA VAL A 67 -4.88 5.56 -3.03
C VAL A 67 -6.18 4.92 -2.55
N ILE A 68 -7.05 5.73 -1.97
CA ILE A 68 -8.17 5.25 -1.14
C ILE A 68 -9.48 5.88 -1.61
N GLY A 69 -10.49 5.05 -1.85
CA GLY A 69 -11.86 5.49 -2.14
C GLY A 69 -12.07 5.96 -3.60
N ASP A 70 -12.82 7.05 -3.77
CA ASP A 70 -13.22 7.62 -5.06
C ASP A 70 -12.11 8.44 -5.71
N VAL A 71 -11.07 7.76 -6.16
CA VAL A 71 -9.92 8.40 -6.82
C VAL A 71 -9.85 7.96 -8.27
N LYS A 72 -9.86 8.92 -9.19
CA LYS A 72 -9.71 8.68 -10.62
C LYS A 72 -8.41 9.30 -11.11
N VAL A 73 -7.55 8.53 -11.76
CA VAL A 73 -6.26 9.03 -12.26
C VAL A 73 -6.08 8.74 -13.74
N GLY A 74 -5.80 9.81 -14.49
CA GLY A 74 -5.59 9.75 -15.93
C GLY A 74 -4.29 9.05 -16.37
N PRO A 75 -4.16 8.77 -17.68
CA PRO A 75 -2.97 8.14 -18.26
C PRO A 75 -1.70 8.94 -18.07
N ARG A 76 -0.55 8.24 -17.99
CA ARG A 76 0.81 8.82 -17.89
C ARG A 76 1.04 9.66 -16.64
N SER A 77 0.18 9.53 -15.64
CA SER A 77 0.36 10.18 -14.34
C SER A 77 1.20 9.30 -13.42
N SER A 78 1.72 9.89 -12.34
CA SER A 78 2.56 9.20 -11.36
C SER A 78 2.22 9.62 -9.94
N ILE A 79 2.20 8.65 -9.03
CA ILE A 79 2.01 8.85 -7.59
C ILE A 79 3.24 8.30 -6.88
N TRP A 80 4.02 9.20 -6.27
CA TRP A 80 5.35 8.89 -5.74
C TRP A 80 5.33 8.51 -4.26
N TYR A 81 6.49 8.18 -3.71
CA TYR A 81 6.62 7.44 -2.46
C TYR A 81 6.01 8.20 -1.28
N GLY A 82 5.26 7.49 -0.43
CA GLY A 82 4.60 8.07 0.74
C GLY A 82 3.40 8.98 0.44
N SER A 83 3.02 9.15 -0.82
CA SER A 83 1.85 9.97 -1.19
C SER A 83 0.54 9.32 -0.76
N ILE A 84 -0.41 10.13 -0.31
CA ILE A 84 -1.72 9.69 0.15
C ILE A 84 -2.80 10.47 -0.60
N LEU A 85 -3.57 9.77 -1.44
CA LEU A 85 -4.77 10.29 -2.08
C LEU A 85 -5.97 9.63 -1.42
N ARG A 86 -6.64 10.38 -0.54
CA ARG A 86 -7.76 9.88 0.28
C ARG A 86 -9.06 10.55 -0.16
N GLY A 87 -9.77 9.88 -1.07
CA GLY A 87 -11.09 10.25 -1.59
C GLY A 87 -12.23 9.46 -0.94
N ASP A 88 -12.17 9.29 0.37
CA ASP A 88 -13.16 8.52 1.13
C ASP A 88 -14.47 9.29 1.34
N VAL A 89 -14.39 10.59 1.59
CA VAL A 89 -15.56 11.44 1.81
C VAL A 89 -16.13 11.99 0.51
N ASN A 90 -15.27 12.44 -0.41
CA ASN A 90 -15.63 13.03 -1.71
C ASN A 90 -14.61 12.63 -2.78
N SER A 91 -14.94 12.87 -4.05
CA SER A 91 -14.13 12.40 -5.16
C SER A 91 -12.86 13.23 -5.40
N ILE A 92 -11.80 12.52 -5.78
CA ILE A 92 -10.53 13.08 -6.27
C ILE A 92 -10.39 12.69 -7.74
N THR A 93 -10.17 13.67 -8.61
CA THR A 93 -9.87 13.44 -10.02
C THR A 93 -8.52 14.05 -10.36
N VAL A 94 -7.61 13.23 -10.90
CA VAL A 94 -6.28 13.63 -11.35
C VAL A 94 -6.22 13.50 -12.87
N GLY A 95 -5.85 14.60 -13.54
CA GLY A 95 -5.68 14.65 -14.98
C GLY A 95 -4.56 13.78 -15.52
N SER A 96 -4.34 13.87 -16.83
CA SER A 96 -3.33 13.06 -17.54
C SER A 96 -1.94 13.69 -17.45
N GLY A 97 -0.89 12.86 -17.40
CA GLY A 97 0.49 13.35 -17.37
C GLY A 97 0.83 14.12 -16.09
N THR A 98 0.10 13.89 -15.00
CA THR A 98 0.24 14.62 -13.75
C THR A 98 1.11 13.86 -12.78
N ASN A 99 2.02 14.58 -12.12
CA ASN A 99 2.96 14.04 -11.16
C ASN A 99 2.59 14.47 -9.74
N ILE A 100 2.24 13.51 -8.88
CA ILE A 100 2.07 13.69 -7.45
C ILE A 100 3.37 13.26 -6.75
N GLN A 101 4.21 14.21 -6.35
CA GLN A 101 5.50 13.91 -5.74
C GLN A 101 5.41 13.36 -4.31
N ASP A 102 6.54 12.88 -3.82
CA ASP A 102 6.69 12.15 -2.59
C ASP A 102 6.05 12.85 -1.39
N ASN A 103 5.44 12.06 -0.51
CA ASN A 103 4.78 12.50 0.73
C ASN A 103 3.67 13.55 0.55
N THR A 104 3.12 13.70 -0.67
CA THR A 104 1.98 14.59 -0.92
C THR A 104 0.69 13.99 -0.35
N LEU A 105 -0.10 14.81 0.33
CA LEU A 105 -1.43 14.44 0.82
C LEU A 105 -2.52 15.19 0.05
N VAL A 106 -3.44 14.44 -0.54
CA VAL A 106 -4.67 14.96 -1.16
C VAL A 106 -5.86 14.36 -0.43
N HIS A 107 -6.66 15.21 0.20
CA HIS A 107 -7.86 14.82 0.92
C HIS A 107 -8.99 15.81 0.62
N VAL A 108 -10.23 15.37 0.80
CA VAL A 108 -11.42 16.18 0.48
C VAL A 108 -12.34 16.24 1.70
N ALA A 109 -12.76 17.45 2.08
CA ALA A 109 -13.72 17.64 3.16
C ALA A 109 -15.15 17.30 2.70
N LYS A 110 -16.02 16.87 3.64
CA LYS A 110 -17.41 16.46 3.35
C LYS A 110 -18.24 17.54 2.68
N SER A 111 -18.21 18.72 3.24
CA SER A 111 -18.93 19.90 2.77
C SER A 111 -18.21 21.15 3.26
N ASN A 112 -18.43 22.27 2.59
CA ASN A 112 -18.05 23.56 3.13
C ASN A 112 -19.09 24.06 4.16
N LEU A 113 -18.83 25.22 4.77
CA LEU A 113 -19.74 25.88 5.72
C LEU A 113 -21.15 26.15 5.17
N GLY A 114 -21.28 26.28 3.85
CA GLY A 114 -22.57 26.45 3.16
C GLY A 114 -23.26 25.14 2.77
N GLY A 115 -22.77 23.99 3.24
CA GLY A 115 -23.33 22.66 2.91
C GLY A 115 -23.02 22.17 1.49
N LYS A 116 -22.22 22.91 0.71
CA LYS A 116 -21.84 22.51 -0.64
C LYS A 116 -20.76 21.44 -0.60
N VAL A 117 -21.03 20.34 -1.29
CA VAL A 117 -20.08 19.25 -1.52
C VAL A 117 -19.17 19.63 -2.68
N LEU A 118 -17.85 19.53 -2.49
CA LEU A 118 -16.85 19.92 -3.49
C LEU A 118 -15.87 18.76 -3.71
N PRO A 119 -15.59 18.39 -4.98
CA PRO A 119 -14.52 17.45 -5.29
C PRO A 119 -13.16 18.14 -5.33
N THR A 120 -12.08 17.35 -5.28
CA THR A 120 -10.74 17.84 -5.63
C THR A 120 -10.41 17.45 -7.07
N ILE A 121 -10.12 18.45 -7.90
CA ILE A 121 -9.77 18.24 -9.31
C ILE A 121 -8.37 18.79 -9.54
N ILE A 122 -7.43 17.89 -9.83
CA ILE A 122 -6.07 18.22 -10.26
C ILE A 122 -6.04 18.11 -11.78
N GLY A 123 -5.58 19.18 -12.45
CA GLY A 123 -5.52 19.27 -13.91
C GLY A 123 -4.56 18.26 -14.55
N SER A 124 -4.38 18.38 -15.87
CA SER A 124 -3.39 17.59 -16.63
C SER A 124 -2.05 18.31 -16.67
N LYS A 125 -0.94 17.55 -16.73
CA LYS A 125 0.44 18.06 -16.75
C LYS A 125 0.78 18.92 -15.53
N VAL A 126 0.15 18.64 -14.40
CA VAL A 126 0.47 19.31 -13.13
C VAL A 126 1.61 18.55 -12.46
N THR A 127 2.56 19.25 -11.88
CA THR A 127 3.55 18.68 -10.98
C THR A 127 3.33 19.30 -9.62
N ILE A 128 2.93 18.47 -8.67
CA ILE A 128 2.75 18.83 -7.26
C ILE A 128 4.00 18.44 -6.51
#